data_AF-C9QG22-F1
#
_entry.id   AF-C9QG22-F1
#
_cell.length_a   1.000
_cell.length_b   1.000
_cell.length_c   1.000
_cell.angle_alpha   90.00
_cell.angle_beta   90.00
_cell.angle_gamma   90.00
#
_symmetry.space_group_name_H-M   'P 1'
#
loop_
_entity.id
_entity.type
_entity.pdbx_description
1 polymer ?
#
loop_
_entity_poly.entity_id
_entity_poly.type
_entity_poly.pdbx_seq_one_letter_code
_entity_poly.pdbx_strand_id
1 'polypeptide(L)'
;MAWPTVTIIIQNLMQGPIATVDNHFLFVGYGTVTGEERPLYMVDSTSDLDDVLDKASAEYLANLKAAQHNAKQNWTAGVLILDQGDNWQDAVKKANEVSSFEATAVHIPAADKAFIESANTLRTELKVSLGRETFVICRLPAIDNNATTGKTWEQYIADCTAIVTDVASEYVTVIPTLHKDLDTFGKGVGRMANGEVSIADSPARVMTGSVVGNTEFLTDKNGDSLQLAHLKALESNRLSVPMWYPDYPGHYWTTGNTLDVPGGDYQDIRHIRVAMKAARFVRIRAIARIADRKFNSTPSATEAAKIYFTQDLRRMARTGDPGEILPPEEDDIRIKWVTNEEVEIYMQVQPYDCPVKITVYISVKKGEVA
;
A
#
# COMPACT_ATOMS: atom_id res chain seq x y z
N MET A 1 61.08 16.34 -6.73
CA MET A 1 60.21 17.52 -6.56
C MET A 1 59.08 17.40 -7.58
N ALA A 2 57.82 17.34 -7.13
CA ALA A 2 56.67 17.33 -8.02
C ALA A 2 56.18 18.77 -8.23
N TRP A 3 55.88 19.15 -9.47
CA TRP A 3 55.31 20.46 -9.80
C TRP A 3 53.82 20.46 -9.37
N PRO A 4 53.37 21.37 -8.50
CA PRO A 4 51.98 21.40 -8.08
C PRO A 4 51.10 21.86 -9.24
N THR A 5 50.26 20.96 -9.76
CA THR A 5 49.26 21.23 -10.80
C THR A 5 47.90 20.79 -10.29
N VAL A 6 46.85 21.57 -10.58
CA VAL A 6 45.46 21.22 -10.30
C VAL A 6 44.73 20.97 -11.62
N THR A 7 44.13 19.79 -11.75
CA THR A 7 43.24 19.44 -12.87
C THR A 7 41.86 19.12 -12.32
N ILE A 8 40.83 19.75 -12.88
CA ILE A 8 39.43 19.57 -12.45
C ILE A 8 38.72 18.69 -13.48
N ILE A 9 38.09 17.62 -13.01
CA ILE A 9 37.26 16.72 -13.83
C ILE A 9 35.90 16.57 -13.14
N ILE A 10 34.82 16.80 -13.88
CA ILE A 10 33.45 16.60 -13.39
C ILE A 10 33.04 15.16 -13.68
N GLN A 11 32.71 14.38 -12.64
CA GLN A 11 32.26 12.99 -12.74
C GLN A 11 30.80 12.86 -12.31
N ASN A 12 29.99 12.12 -13.07
CA ASN A 12 28.67 11.71 -12.63
C ASN A 12 28.79 10.41 -11.82
N LEU A 13 28.61 10.50 -10.50
CA LEU A 13 28.71 9.36 -9.59
C LEU A 13 27.38 8.67 -9.30
N MET A 14 26.28 9.12 -9.93
CA MET A 14 24.93 8.61 -9.69
C MET A 14 24.55 8.61 -8.20
N GLN A 15 24.96 9.64 -7.45
CA GLN A 15 24.70 9.82 -6.01
C GLN A 15 23.46 10.68 -5.72
N GLY A 16 22.77 11.14 -6.76
CA GLY A 16 21.56 11.95 -6.60
C GLY A 16 20.43 11.20 -5.88
N PRO A 17 19.45 11.95 -5.33
CA PRO A 17 18.25 11.36 -4.76
C PRO A 17 17.43 10.67 -5.84
N ILE A 18 16.90 9.49 -5.52
CA ILE A 18 15.93 8.78 -6.34
C ILE A 18 14.53 9.26 -5.95
N ALA A 19 13.69 9.51 -6.95
CA ALA A 19 12.29 9.88 -6.75
C ALA A 19 11.52 8.73 -6.10
N THR A 20 10.69 9.06 -5.12
CA THR A 20 9.80 8.12 -4.43
C THR A 20 8.44 8.10 -5.11
N VAL A 21 7.81 6.93 -5.15
CA VAL A 21 6.45 6.73 -5.68
C VAL A 21 5.45 6.50 -4.52
N ASP A 22 5.91 6.69 -3.30
CA ASP A 22 5.15 6.37 -2.09
C ASP A 22 3.87 7.21 -2.01
N ASN A 23 2.79 6.58 -1.54
CA ASN A 23 1.45 7.14 -1.41
C ASN A 23 0.79 7.61 -2.72
N HIS A 24 1.39 7.33 -3.88
CA HIS A 24 0.80 7.65 -5.19
C HIS A 24 0.13 6.42 -5.81
N PHE A 25 -1.20 6.37 -5.75
CA PHE A 25 -1.97 5.20 -6.16
C PHE A 25 -2.71 5.43 -7.49
N LEU A 26 -2.91 4.35 -8.23
CA LEU A 26 -3.79 4.30 -9.40
C LEU A 26 -5.17 3.82 -8.99
N PHE A 27 -6.18 4.67 -9.08
CA PHE A 27 -7.58 4.28 -8.87
C PHE A 27 -8.19 3.81 -10.18
N VAL A 28 -8.91 2.69 -10.13
CA VAL A 28 -9.57 2.08 -11.28
C VAL A 28 -11.02 1.79 -10.95
N GLY A 29 -11.95 2.36 -11.71
CA GLY A 29 -13.38 2.20 -11.50
C GLY A 29 -14.20 2.56 -12.73
N TYR A 30 -15.50 2.36 -12.63
CA TYR A 30 -16.41 2.55 -13.77
C TYR A 30 -17.05 3.93 -13.84
N GLY A 31 -17.44 4.31 -15.05
CA GLY A 31 -18.17 5.53 -15.35
C GLY A 31 -18.77 5.51 -16.76
N THR A 32 -19.20 6.68 -17.23
CA THR A 32 -19.75 6.86 -18.58
C THR A 32 -18.69 7.49 -19.47
N VAL A 33 -18.04 6.66 -20.28
CA VAL A 33 -16.96 7.07 -21.19
C VAL A 33 -17.34 6.80 -22.64
N THR A 34 -16.76 7.56 -23.57
CA THR A 34 -17.02 7.45 -25.01
C THR A 34 -15.71 7.18 -25.76
N GLY A 35 -15.78 6.37 -26.83
CA GLY A 35 -14.60 6.00 -27.62
C GLY A 35 -13.84 4.81 -27.04
N GLU A 36 -12.69 4.49 -27.62
CA GLU A 36 -11.87 3.31 -27.23
C GLU A 36 -10.72 3.66 -26.28
N GLU A 37 -10.34 4.94 -26.22
CA GLU A 37 -9.24 5.40 -25.35
C GLU A 37 -9.73 5.72 -23.94
N ARG A 38 -8.87 5.46 -22.96
CA ARG A 38 -9.10 5.77 -21.54
C ARG A 38 -7.99 6.69 -21.06
N PRO A 39 -8.26 8.00 -20.93
CA PRO A 39 -7.25 8.93 -20.46
C PRO A 39 -6.90 8.63 -19.00
N LEU A 40 -5.61 8.74 -18.67
CA LEU A 40 -5.12 8.72 -17.31
C LEU A 40 -5.23 10.13 -16.73
N TYR A 41 -6.16 10.34 -15.80
CA TYR A 41 -6.29 11.60 -15.10
C TYR A 41 -5.29 11.65 -13.94
N MET A 42 -4.51 12.73 -13.85
CA MET A 42 -3.66 12.99 -12.70
C MET A 42 -4.34 14.05 -11.84
N VAL A 43 -4.64 13.69 -10.60
CA VAL A 43 -5.31 14.57 -9.64
C VAL A 43 -4.49 14.67 -8.36
N ASP A 44 -4.75 15.74 -7.61
CA ASP A 44 -4.13 16.01 -6.33
C ASP A 44 -5.14 16.50 -5.28
N SER A 45 -4.65 16.83 -4.09
CA SER A 45 -5.45 17.36 -2.99
C SER A 45 -6.18 18.68 -3.28
N THR A 46 -5.82 19.39 -4.36
CA THR A 46 -6.43 20.67 -4.76
C THR A 46 -7.38 20.57 -5.94
N SER A 47 -7.40 19.40 -6.60
CA SER A 47 -8.24 19.15 -7.76
C SER A 47 -9.73 19.11 -7.37
N ASP A 48 -10.57 19.83 -8.12
CA ASP A 48 -12.01 19.68 -8.05
C ASP A 48 -12.42 18.39 -8.78
N LEU A 49 -12.67 17.34 -8.00
CA LEU A 49 -12.96 16.01 -8.56
C LEU A 49 -14.31 15.96 -9.26
N ASP A 50 -15.27 16.84 -8.93
CA ASP A 50 -16.56 16.88 -9.63
C ASP A 50 -16.39 17.34 -11.07
N ASP A 51 -15.51 18.31 -11.30
CA ASP A 51 -15.23 18.87 -12.63
C ASP A 51 -14.28 17.96 -13.43
N VAL A 52 -13.17 17.55 -12.81
CA VAL A 52 -12.11 16.80 -13.52
C VAL A 52 -12.54 15.36 -13.85
N LEU A 53 -13.40 14.76 -13.03
CA LEU A 53 -13.80 13.35 -13.14
C LEU A 53 -15.32 13.23 -13.37
N ASP A 54 -15.89 14.17 -14.12
CA ASP A 54 -17.32 14.25 -14.47
C ASP A 54 -17.90 12.96 -15.09
N LYS A 55 -17.05 12.17 -15.75
CA LYS A 55 -17.40 10.88 -16.36
C LYS A 55 -17.46 9.72 -15.36
N ALA A 56 -16.96 9.87 -14.14
CA ALA A 56 -16.97 8.79 -13.16
C ALA A 56 -18.41 8.47 -12.70
N SER A 57 -18.71 7.20 -12.42
CA SER A 57 -19.99 6.88 -11.77
C SER A 57 -20.07 7.58 -10.40
N ALA A 58 -21.29 7.95 -9.98
CA ALA A 58 -21.49 8.68 -8.72
C ALA A 58 -20.85 7.96 -7.51
N GLU A 59 -20.96 6.63 -7.47
CA GLU A 59 -20.34 5.80 -6.43
C GLU A 59 -18.81 5.82 -6.48
N TYR A 60 -18.23 5.73 -7.68
CA TYR A 60 -16.77 5.78 -7.84
C TYR A 60 -16.22 7.17 -7.48
N LEU A 61 -16.90 8.23 -7.93
CA LEU A 61 -16.56 9.61 -7.58
C LEU A 61 -16.63 9.85 -6.06
N ALA A 62 -17.65 9.32 -5.39
CA ALA A 62 -17.75 9.38 -3.93
C ALA A 62 -16.56 8.70 -3.24
N ASN A 63 -16.13 7.53 -3.74
CA ASN A 63 -14.94 6.84 -3.23
C ASN A 63 -13.64 7.62 -3.48
N LEU A 64 -13.50 8.26 -4.64
CA LEU A 64 -12.33 9.10 -4.96
C LEU A 64 -12.26 10.33 -4.04
N LYS A 65 -13.38 10.99 -3.79
CA LYS A 65 -13.46 12.09 -2.81
C LYS A 65 -13.15 11.62 -1.40
N ALA A 66 -13.72 10.48 -0.99
CA ALA A 66 -13.43 9.91 0.31
C ALA A 66 -11.95 9.57 0.47
N ALA A 67 -11.28 9.10 -0.60
CA ALA A 67 -9.84 8.90 -0.63
C ALA A 67 -9.06 10.22 -0.50
N GLN A 68 -9.41 11.24 -1.29
CA GLN A 68 -8.80 12.57 -1.22
C GLN A 68 -8.90 13.16 0.21
N HIS A 69 -10.06 13.06 0.85
CA HIS A 69 -10.26 13.56 2.22
C HIS A 69 -9.47 12.78 3.28
N ASN A 70 -9.38 11.45 3.15
CA ASN A 70 -8.70 10.60 4.14
C ASN A 70 -7.18 10.51 3.94
N ALA A 71 -6.68 10.84 2.75
CA ALA A 71 -5.25 10.94 2.44
C ALA A 71 -4.62 12.28 2.83
N LYS A 72 -5.46 13.29 3.11
CA LYS A 72 -5.07 14.60 3.63
C LYS A 72 -4.13 15.37 2.69
N GLN A 73 -3.21 16.17 3.26
CA GLN A 73 -2.32 17.04 2.49
C GLN A 73 -1.36 16.24 1.60
N ASN A 74 -1.01 16.82 0.45
CA ASN A 74 -0.09 16.25 -0.53
C ASN A 74 -0.56 14.93 -1.17
N TRP A 75 -1.85 14.60 -1.05
CA TRP A 75 -2.43 13.48 -1.80
C TRP A 75 -2.29 13.71 -3.30
N THR A 76 -1.87 12.67 -4.01
CA THR A 76 -1.80 12.63 -5.47
C THR A 76 -2.26 11.26 -5.95
N ALA A 77 -2.92 11.20 -7.11
CA ALA A 77 -3.41 9.95 -7.66
C ALA A 77 -3.46 9.97 -9.18
N GLY A 78 -3.28 8.79 -9.77
CA GLY A 78 -3.77 8.50 -11.11
C GLY A 78 -5.18 7.94 -11.04
N VAL A 79 -6.05 8.32 -11.96
CA VAL A 79 -7.42 7.82 -12.03
C VAL A 79 -7.71 7.31 -13.44
N LEU A 80 -8.21 6.08 -13.51
CA LEU A 80 -8.82 5.49 -14.70
C LEU A 80 -10.33 5.37 -14.48
N ILE A 81 -11.08 5.85 -15.46
CA ILE A 81 -12.53 5.70 -15.56
C ILE A 81 -12.79 4.78 -16.76
N LEU A 82 -13.41 3.63 -16.51
CA LEU A 82 -13.63 2.58 -17.49
C LEU A 82 -15.13 2.41 -17.77
N ASP A 83 -15.46 1.83 -18.93
CA ASP A 83 -16.76 1.21 -19.17
C ASP A 83 -16.75 -0.22 -18.59
N GLN A 84 -17.93 -0.78 -18.27
CA GLN A 84 -18.08 -2.13 -17.71
C GLN A 84 -17.53 -3.23 -18.62
N GLY A 85 -17.52 -3.00 -19.94
CA GLY A 85 -16.96 -3.94 -20.92
C GLY A 85 -15.44 -3.88 -21.06
N ASP A 86 -14.77 -2.90 -20.45
CA ASP A 86 -13.32 -2.75 -20.59
C ASP A 86 -12.55 -3.80 -19.79
N ASN A 87 -11.42 -4.22 -20.35
CA ASN A 87 -10.42 -4.99 -19.61
C ASN A 87 -9.61 -4.05 -18.71
N TRP A 88 -9.91 -4.06 -17.42
CA TRP A 88 -9.27 -3.17 -16.45
C TRP A 88 -7.78 -3.47 -16.28
N GLN A 89 -7.33 -4.73 -16.45
CA GLN A 89 -5.92 -5.11 -16.36
C GLN A 89 -5.10 -4.46 -17.49
N ASP A 90 -5.63 -4.46 -18.71
CA ASP A 90 -4.97 -3.82 -19.86
C ASP A 90 -4.91 -2.30 -19.70
N ALA A 91 -5.97 -1.70 -19.15
CA ALA A 91 -5.98 -0.27 -18.84
C ALA A 91 -4.92 0.10 -17.79
N VAL A 92 -4.75 -0.72 -16.75
CA VAL A 92 -3.70 -0.53 -15.74
C VAL A 92 -2.31 -0.64 -16.35
N LYS A 93 -2.07 -1.63 -17.23
CA LYS A 93 -0.78 -1.78 -17.94
C LYS A 93 -0.47 -0.53 -18.76
N LYS A 94 -1.43 -0.03 -19.55
CA LYS A 94 -1.29 1.20 -20.34
C LYS A 94 -1.00 2.42 -19.45
N ALA A 95 -1.69 2.57 -18.32
CA ALA A 95 -1.41 3.67 -17.39
C ALA A 95 0.02 3.60 -16.82
N ASN A 96 0.54 2.39 -16.60
CA ASN A 96 1.91 2.18 -16.13
C ASN A 96 2.99 2.52 -17.19
N GLU A 97 2.64 2.66 -18.47
CA GLU A 97 3.56 3.18 -19.50
C GLU A 97 3.79 4.69 -19.34
N VAL A 98 2.82 5.41 -18.79
CA VAL A 98 2.84 6.88 -18.65
C VAL A 98 3.35 7.33 -17.28
N SER A 99 2.98 6.63 -16.21
CA SER A 99 3.38 6.96 -14.84
C SER A 99 3.71 5.72 -14.01
N SER A 100 4.21 5.91 -12.79
CA SER A 100 4.49 4.86 -11.81
C SER A 100 3.59 5.01 -10.60
N PHE A 101 3.12 3.90 -10.05
CA PHE A 101 2.23 3.87 -8.89
C PHE A 101 2.75 2.90 -7.83
N GLU A 102 2.55 3.21 -6.55
CA GLU A 102 2.88 2.28 -5.46
C GLU A 102 1.84 1.16 -5.35
N ALA A 103 0.58 1.50 -5.60
CA ALA A 103 -0.55 0.59 -5.54
C ALA A 103 -1.56 0.83 -6.66
N THR A 104 -2.28 -0.22 -7.02
CA THR A 104 -3.50 -0.13 -7.83
C THR A 104 -4.72 -0.37 -6.94
N ALA A 105 -5.57 0.65 -6.79
CA ALA A 105 -6.82 0.59 -6.04
C ALA A 105 -7.99 0.30 -6.99
N VAL A 106 -8.43 -0.95 -7.02
CA VAL A 106 -9.51 -1.44 -7.90
C VAL A 106 -10.86 -1.30 -7.18
N HIS A 107 -11.59 -0.24 -7.53
CA HIS A 107 -12.94 0.04 -7.03
C HIS A 107 -14.00 -0.91 -7.59
N ILE A 108 -13.73 -1.57 -8.72
CA ILE A 108 -14.61 -2.58 -9.32
C ILE A 108 -14.85 -3.70 -8.28
N PRO A 109 -16.10 -3.98 -7.88
CA PRO A 109 -16.38 -4.99 -6.86
C PRO A 109 -15.94 -6.38 -7.32
N ALA A 110 -15.10 -7.04 -6.52
CA ALA A 110 -14.67 -8.41 -6.76
C ALA A 110 -15.84 -9.38 -6.54
N ALA A 111 -16.37 -9.93 -7.63
CA ALA A 111 -17.53 -10.82 -7.57
C ALA A 111 -17.18 -12.23 -7.03
N ASP A 112 -15.94 -12.67 -7.23
CA ASP A 112 -15.48 -14.00 -6.92
C ASP A 112 -13.98 -14.05 -6.63
N LYS A 113 -13.51 -15.25 -6.28
CA LYS A 113 -12.09 -15.55 -6.05
C LYS A 113 -11.23 -15.28 -7.30
N ALA A 114 -11.74 -15.60 -8.49
CA ALA A 114 -10.99 -15.45 -9.74
C ALA A 114 -10.63 -13.98 -10.02
N PHE A 115 -11.49 -13.05 -9.63
CA PHE A 115 -11.19 -11.62 -9.69
C PHE A 115 -9.94 -11.27 -8.86
N ILE A 116 -9.88 -11.73 -7.60
CA ILE A 116 -8.74 -11.46 -6.71
C ILE A 116 -7.46 -12.13 -7.23
N GLU A 117 -7.54 -13.35 -7.74
CA GLU A 117 -6.42 -14.03 -8.38
C GLU A 117 -5.93 -13.27 -9.63
N SER A 118 -6.86 -12.73 -10.43
CA SER A 118 -6.50 -11.89 -11.59
C SER A 118 -5.78 -10.61 -11.19
N ALA A 119 -6.09 -10.04 -10.02
CA ALA A 119 -5.38 -8.89 -9.47
C ALA A 119 -3.93 -9.24 -9.07
N ASN A 120 -3.73 -10.42 -8.46
CA ASN A 120 -2.39 -10.92 -8.17
C ASN A 120 -1.59 -11.22 -9.46
N THR A 121 -2.26 -11.77 -10.48
CA THR A 121 -1.67 -12.00 -11.81
C THR A 121 -1.23 -10.68 -12.45
N LEU A 122 -2.09 -9.66 -12.50
CA LEU A 122 -1.74 -8.33 -13.02
C LEU A 122 -0.51 -7.75 -12.32
N ARG A 123 -0.49 -7.81 -10.98
CA ARG A 123 0.66 -7.34 -10.20
C ARG A 123 1.94 -8.07 -10.59
N THR A 124 1.87 -9.38 -10.77
CA THR A 124 3.01 -10.22 -11.18
C THR A 124 3.47 -9.86 -12.59
N GLU A 125 2.54 -9.63 -13.51
CA GLU A 125 2.83 -9.19 -14.88
C GLU A 125 3.53 -7.82 -14.91
N LEU A 126 3.11 -6.86 -14.06
CA LEU A 126 3.79 -5.57 -13.93
C LEU A 126 5.22 -5.73 -13.39
N LYS A 127 5.44 -6.65 -12.44
CA LYS A 127 6.79 -6.98 -11.96
C LYS A 127 7.64 -7.61 -13.07
N VAL A 128 7.11 -8.57 -13.83
CA VAL A 128 7.86 -9.25 -14.90
C VAL A 128 8.19 -8.31 -16.06
N SER A 129 7.22 -7.51 -16.50
CA SER A 129 7.36 -6.64 -17.68
C SER A 129 8.14 -5.35 -17.39
N LEU A 130 7.93 -4.73 -16.22
CA LEU A 130 8.49 -3.40 -15.90
C LEU A 130 9.51 -3.44 -14.75
N GLY A 131 9.62 -4.57 -14.03
CA GLY A 131 10.44 -4.65 -12.81
C GLY A 131 9.89 -3.79 -11.67
N ARG A 132 8.57 -3.54 -11.64
CA ARG A 132 7.92 -2.67 -10.66
C ARG A 132 7.42 -3.48 -9.47
N GLU A 133 7.83 -3.06 -8.28
CA GLU A 133 7.24 -3.52 -7.03
C GLU A 133 6.02 -2.66 -6.71
N THR A 134 4.83 -3.20 -7.00
CA THR A 134 3.49 -2.64 -6.70
C THR A 134 2.63 -3.67 -5.96
N PHE A 135 1.59 -3.19 -5.27
CA PHE A 135 0.54 -4.01 -4.65
C PHE A 135 -0.84 -3.61 -5.20
N VAL A 136 -1.87 -4.42 -4.92
CA VAL A 136 -3.24 -4.19 -5.39
C VAL A 136 -4.21 -4.20 -4.23
N ILE A 137 -5.15 -3.26 -4.24
CA ILE A 137 -6.22 -3.17 -3.24
C ILE A 137 -7.53 -3.46 -3.95
N CYS A 138 -8.23 -4.50 -3.53
CA CYS A 138 -9.50 -4.91 -4.11
C CYS A 138 -10.67 -4.56 -3.19
N ARG A 139 -11.80 -4.19 -3.80
CA ARG A 139 -13.05 -3.93 -3.10
C ARG A 139 -13.96 -5.17 -3.15
N LEU A 140 -14.63 -5.52 -2.05
CA LEU A 140 -15.72 -6.49 -2.06
C LEU A 140 -17.10 -5.81 -2.25
N PRO A 141 -18.09 -6.54 -2.79
CA PRO A 141 -19.45 -6.04 -2.95
C PRO A 141 -20.05 -5.53 -1.64
N ALA A 142 -21.02 -4.62 -1.75
CA ALA A 142 -21.86 -4.22 -0.63
C ALA A 142 -22.84 -5.33 -0.26
N ILE A 143 -23.31 -5.33 0.99
CA ILE A 143 -24.41 -6.20 1.41
C ILE A 143 -25.69 -5.81 0.65
N ASP A 144 -26.42 -6.80 0.15
CA ASP A 144 -27.80 -6.58 -0.31
C ASP A 144 -28.69 -6.50 0.94
N ASN A 145 -29.19 -5.30 1.23
CA ASN A 145 -30.02 -5.03 2.40
C ASN A 145 -31.53 -5.05 2.09
N ASN A 146 -31.94 -5.56 0.92
CA ASN A 146 -33.34 -5.73 0.60
C ASN A 146 -34.04 -6.62 1.64
N ALA A 147 -35.13 -6.15 2.24
CA ALA A 147 -35.83 -6.86 3.32
C ALA A 147 -36.37 -8.25 2.93
N THR A 148 -36.55 -8.52 1.63
CA THR A 148 -37.10 -9.80 1.12
C THR A 148 -36.04 -10.68 0.48
N THR A 149 -35.13 -10.10 -0.32
CA THR A 149 -34.13 -10.85 -1.11
C THR A 149 -32.70 -10.71 -0.60
N GLY A 150 -32.48 -9.81 0.37
CA GLY A 150 -31.17 -9.47 0.87
C GLY A 150 -30.58 -10.53 1.81
N LYS A 151 -29.48 -10.13 2.44
CA LYS A 151 -28.62 -11.01 3.26
C LYS A 151 -28.58 -10.54 4.71
N THR A 152 -28.40 -11.47 5.64
CA THR A 152 -27.99 -11.13 7.02
C THR A 152 -26.49 -10.83 7.06
N TRP A 153 -26.00 -10.26 8.16
CA TRP A 153 -24.57 -10.05 8.34
C TRP A 153 -23.75 -11.34 8.27
N GLU A 154 -24.23 -12.44 8.84
CA GLU A 154 -23.54 -13.74 8.80
C GLU A 154 -23.42 -14.25 7.36
N GLN A 155 -24.46 -14.09 6.56
CA GLN A 155 -24.44 -14.46 5.14
C GLN A 155 -23.46 -13.60 4.36
N TYR A 156 -23.46 -12.28 4.59
CA TYR A 156 -22.51 -11.36 3.96
C TYR A 156 -21.04 -11.67 4.31
N ILE A 157 -20.76 -11.96 5.58
CA ILE A 157 -19.43 -12.32 6.05
C ILE A 157 -18.98 -13.64 5.41
N ALA A 158 -19.87 -14.63 5.34
CA ALA A 158 -19.57 -15.90 4.68
C ALA A 158 -19.23 -15.71 3.20
N ASP A 159 -19.98 -14.87 2.48
CA ASP A 159 -19.72 -14.55 1.08
C ASP A 159 -18.37 -13.83 0.89
N CYS A 160 -18.10 -12.81 1.71
CA CYS A 160 -16.83 -12.09 1.68
C CYS A 160 -15.63 -13.02 1.96
N THR A 161 -15.81 -13.92 2.94
CA THR A 161 -14.80 -14.92 3.31
C THR A 161 -14.56 -15.89 2.16
N ALA A 162 -15.62 -16.37 1.51
CA ALA A 162 -15.51 -17.30 0.39
C ALA A 162 -14.73 -16.72 -0.80
N ILE A 163 -14.86 -15.41 -1.06
CA ILE A 163 -14.10 -14.71 -2.12
C ILE A 163 -12.59 -14.76 -1.87
N VAL A 164 -12.15 -14.59 -0.62
CA VAL A 164 -10.71 -14.52 -0.28
C VAL A 164 -10.11 -15.84 0.21
N THR A 165 -10.95 -16.87 0.39
CA THR A 165 -10.51 -18.18 0.86
C THR A 165 -9.55 -18.83 -0.13
N ASP A 166 -8.47 -19.41 0.40
CA ASP A 166 -7.40 -20.05 -0.38
C ASP A 166 -6.73 -19.16 -1.43
N VAL A 167 -6.86 -17.83 -1.31
CA VAL A 167 -5.99 -16.88 -2.01
C VAL A 167 -4.77 -16.62 -1.15
N ALA A 168 -3.59 -16.73 -1.77
CA ALA A 168 -2.28 -16.50 -1.15
C ALA A 168 -1.54 -15.42 -1.95
N SER A 169 -1.44 -14.23 -1.38
CA SER A 169 -0.66 -13.12 -1.94
C SER A 169 -0.38 -12.04 -0.91
N GLU A 170 0.89 -11.79 -0.64
CA GLU A 170 1.37 -10.67 0.16
C GLU A 170 1.18 -9.30 -0.50
N TYR A 171 0.86 -9.28 -1.80
CA TYR A 171 0.68 -8.05 -2.58
C TYR A 171 -0.77 -7.69 -2.82
N VAL A 172 -1.72 -8.40 -2.21
CA VAL A 172 -3.15 -8.08 -2.32
C VAL A 172 -3.74 -7.79 -0.94
N THR A 173 -4.40 -6.64 -0.83
CA THR A 173 -5.23 -6.26 0.32
C THR A 173 -6.68 -6.14 -0.13
N VAL A 174 -7.61 -6.56 0.71
CA VAL A 174 -9.04 -6.57 0.37
C VAL A 174 -9.84 -5.78 1.40
N ILE A 175 -10.71 -4.90 0.92
CA ILE A 175 -11.56 -4.04 1.75
C ILE A 175 -13.04 -4.34 1.44
N PRO A 176 -13.85 -4.74 2.44
CA PRO A 176 -15.29 -4.90 2.28
C PRO A 176 -16.03 -3.55 2.25
N THR A 177 -17.18 -3.51 1.57
CA THR A 177 -18.03 -2.31 1.53
C THR A 177 -19.01 -2.34 2.69
N LEU A 178 -18.80 -1.44 3.66
CA LEU A 178 -19.48 -1.47 4.97
C LEU A 178 -20.19 -0.16 5.33
N HIS A 179 -19.70 0.99 4.88
CA HIS A 179 -20.29 2.30 5.17
C HIS A 179 -21.52 2.52 4.29
N LYS A 180 -22.49 3.26 4.83
CA LYS A 180 -23.77 3.55 4.20
C LYS A 180 -23.64 4.21 2.82
N ASP A 181 -22.65 5.08 2.67
CA ASP A 181 -22.40 5.82 1.43
C ASP A 181 -21.55 5.02 0.41
N LEU A 182 -21.33 3.73 0.66
CA LEU A 182 -20.56 2.80 -0.20
C LEU A 182 -19.11 3.21 -0.45
N ASP A 183 -18.57 4.09 0.39
CA ASP A 183 -17.28 4.75 0.26
C ASP A 183 -16.19 4.18 1.18
N THR A 184 -16.42 2.99 1.79
CA THR A 184 -15.44 2.32 2.66
C THR A 184 -14.11 2.11 1.98
N PHE A 185 -14.14 1.72 0.70
CA PHE A 185 -12.94 1.49 -0.09
C PHE A 185 -12.12 2.78 -0.20
N GLY A 186 -12.74 3.88 -0.63
CA GLY A 186 -12.11 5.20 -0.69
C GLY A 186 -11.51 5.65 0.64
N LYS A 187 -12.25 5.51 1.74
CA LYS A 187 -11.76 5.85 3.09
C LYS A 187 -10.51 5.06 3.48
N GLY A 188 -10.50 3.75 3.24
CA GLY A 188 -9.37 2.88 3.59
C GLY A 188 -8.15 3.11 2.72
N VAL A 189 -8.37 3.20 1.40
CA VAL A 189 -7.32 3.48 0.43
C VAL A 189 -6.71 4.85 0.67
N GLY A 190 -7.53 5.88 0.91
CA GLY A 190 -7.06 7.22 1.25
C GLY A 190 -6.21 7.23 2.52
N ARG A 191 -6.64 6.50 3.56
CA ARG A 191 -5.86 6.39 4.80
C ARG A 191 -4.51 5.72 4.59
N MET A 192 -4.41 4.73 3.71
CA MET A 192 -3.13 4.10 3.33
C MET A 192 -2.26 5.02 2.46
N ALA A 193 -2.88 5.89 1.66
CA ALA A 193 -2.23 6.91 0.83
C ALA A 193 -1.96 8.22 1.59
N ASN A 194 -2.09 8.25 2.91
CA ASN A 194 -1.93 9.47 3.69
C ASN A 194 -0.48 9.95 3.66
N GLY A 195 -0.24 11.10 3.04
CA GLY A 195 1.09 11.70 2.88
C GLY A 195 1.67 12.33 4.14
N GLU A 196 0.87 12.51 5.20
CA GLU A 196 1.34 13.04 6.49
C GLU A 196 2.04 11.98 7.35
N VAL A 197 1.97 10.70 6.97
CA VAL A 197 2.53 9.59 7.73
C VAL A 197 3.49 8.77 6.88
N SER A 198 4.36 8.03 7.57
CA SER A 198 5.30 7.12 6.92
C SER A 198 4.56 5.92 6.35
N ILE A 199 5.08 5.32 5.28
CA ILE A 199 4.55 4.04 4.78
C ILE A 199 4.75 2.88 5.78
N ALA A 200 5.64 3.07 6.76
CA ALA A 200 5.86 2.14 7.87
C ALA A 200 4.82 2.31 8.99
N ASP A 201 4.08 3.43 9.02
CA ASP A 201 3.01 3.64 9.99
C ASP A 201 1.80 2.78 9.64
N SER A 202 1.16 2.21 10.66
CA SER A 202 -0.03 1.40 10.44
C SER A 202 -1.22 2.27 10.08
N PRO A 203 -2.09 1.85 9.14
CA PRO A 203 -3.41 2.47 9.00
C PRO A 203 -4.21 2.39 10.32
N ALA A 204 -3.89 1.46 11.23
CA ALA A 204 -4.49 1.39 12.55
C ALA A 204 -4.10 2.53 13.52
N ARG A 205 -3.13 3.38 13.15
CA ARG A 205 -2.62 4.45 14.02
C ARG A 205 -3.74 5.43 14.39
N VAL A 206 -4.26 5.34 15.62
CA VAL A 206 -5.36 6.17 16.14
C VAL A 206 -5.00 7.66 16.17
N MET A 207 -3.73 7.99 16.43
CA MET A 207 -3.24 9.37 16.55
C MET A 207 -3.37 10.17 15.24
N THR A 208 -3.48 9.52 14.07
CA THR A 208 -3.65 10.22 12.79
C THR A 208 -5.04 10.82 12.62
N GLY A 209 -5.95 10.54 13.55
CA GLY A 209 -7.33 11.00 13.56
C GLY A 209 -8.31 9.91 13.13
N SER A 210 -9.59 10.21 13.33
CA SER A 210 -10.68 9.37 12.87
C SER A 210 -10.84 9.44 11.34
N VAL A 211 -11.52 8.46 10.75
CA VAL A 211 -12.01 8.50 9.37
C VAL A 211 -12.80 9.78 9.13
N VAL A 212 -12.53 10.44 8.02
CA VAL A 212 -13.22 11.66 7.58
C VAL A 212 -14.40 11.28 6.69
N GLY A 213 -15.55 11.94 6.90
CA GLY A 213 -16.80 11.70 6.20
C GLY A 213 -17.86 11.04 7.08
N ASN A 214 -19.00 10.68 6.49
CA ASN A 214 -20.08 9.98 7.19
C ASN A 214 -19.60 8.60 7.67
N THR A 215 -19.74 8.28 8.95
CA THR A 215 -19.30 7.00 9.49
C THR A 215 -20.45 6.03 9.79
N GLU A 216 -21.66 6.30 9.32
CA GLU A 216 -22.75 5.33 9.42
C GLU A 216 -22.46 4.07 8.58
N PHE A 217 -22.84 2.91 9.12
CA PHE A 217 -22.73 1.63 8.44
C PHE A 217 -24.02 1.28 7.71
N LEU A 218 -23.90 0.39 6.74
CA LEU A 218 -25.04 -0.30 6.14
C LEU A 218 -25.80 -1.10 7.23
N THR A 219 -27.03 -1.46 6.90
CA THR A 219 -27.81 -2.44 7.66
C THR A 219 -27.91 -3.74 6.86
N ASP A 220 -28.22 -4.83 7.52
CA ASP A 220 -28.59 -6.07 6.83
C ASP A 220 -30.08 -6.05 6.42
N LYS A 221 -30.56 -7.17 5.85
CA LYS A 221 -31.97 -7.31 5.44
C LYS A 221 -32.99 -7.18 6.58
N ASN A 222 -32.58 -7.43 7.83
CA ASN A 222 -33.44 -7.33 9.00
C ASN A 222 -33.46 -5.91 9.57
N GLY A 223 -32.61 -5.01 9.04
CA GLY A 223 -32.40 -3.67 9.59
C GLY A 223 -31.36 -3.64 10.71
N ASP A 224 -30.65 -4.74 10.96
CA ASP A 224 -29.65 -4.81 12.01
C ASP A 224 -28.38 -4.07 11.60
N SER A 225 -27.87 -3.22 12.49
CA SER A 225 -26.63 -2.46 12.26
C SER A 225 -25.39 -3.35 12.42
N LEU A 226 -24.32 -3.00 11.71
CA LEU A 226 -23.02 -3.65 11.82
C LEU A 226 -22.48 -3.57 13.27
N GLN A 227 -21.94 -4.68 13.78
CA GLN A 227 -21.38 -4.77 15.13
C GLN A 227 -19.86 -5.04 15.11
N LEU A 228 -19.16 -4.74 16.22
CA LEU A 228 -17.73 -5.07 16.35
C LEU A 228 -17.42 -6.56 16.20
N ALA A 229 -18.36 -7.44 16.55
CA ALA A 229 -18.20 -8.88 16.36
C ALA A 229 -18.12 -9.26 14.87
N HIS A 230 -18.94 -8.63 14.02
CA HIS A 230 -18.91 -8.81 12.56
C HIS A 230 -17.57 -8.36 11.98
N LEU A 231 -17.07 -7.21 12.43
CA LEU A 231 -15.77 -6.69 12.00
C LEU A 231 -14.60 -7.61 12.40
N LYS A 232 -14.62 -8.14 13.63
CA LYS A 232 -13.62 -9.12 14.08
C LYS A 232 -13.65 -10.40 13.23
N ALA A 233 -14.83 -10.86 12.84
CA ALA A 233 -14.96 -12.02 11.96
C ALA A 233 -14.38 -11.74 10.56
N LEU A 234 -14.67 -10.58 9.96
CA LEU A 234 -14.07 -10.17 8.68
C LEU A 234 -12.54 -10.04 8.78
N GLU A 235 -12.04 -9.38 9.83
CA GLU A 235 -10.61 -9.16 10.05
C GLU A 235 -9.84 -10.48 10.21
N SER A 236 -10.40 -11.43 10.98
CA SER A 236 -9.84 -12.77 11.15
C SER A 236 -9.75 -13.57 9.83
N ASN A 237 -10.57 -13.20 8.84
CA ASN A 237 -10.53 -13.74 7.48
C ASN A 237 -9.64 -12.90 6.53
N ARG A 238 -8.65 -12.18 7.09
CA ARG A 238 -7.63 -11.41 6.37
C ARG A 238 -8.18 -10.22 5.57
N LEU A 239 -9.33 -9.67 5.98
CA LEU A 239 -9.90 -8.45 5.39
C LEU A 239 -9.45 -7.21 6.17
N SER A 240 -9.16 -6.12 5.46
CA SER A 240 -8.91 -4.82 6.08
C SER A 240 -10.23 -4.11 6.32
N VAL A 241 -10.52 -3.76 7.57
CA VAL A 241 -11.83 -3.24 7.98
C VAL A 241 -11.70 -1.98 8.84
N PRO A 242 -12.71 -1.09 8.85
CA PRO A 242 -12.82 -0.07 9.87
C PRO A 242 -13.08 -0.72 11.24
N MET A 243 -12.81 0.02 12.31
CA MET A 243 -13.11 -0.39 13.68
C MET A 243 -13.37 0.83 14.58
N TRP A 244 -14.04 0.62 15.71
CA TRP A 244 -14.21 1.67 16.73
C TRP A 244 -14.01 1.09 18.13
N TYR A 245 -13.77 1.97 19.10
CA TYR A 245 -13.64 1.61 20.50
C TYR A 245 -14.89 2.08 21.25
N PRO A 246 -15.49 1.25 22.11
CA PRO A 246 -16.46 1.74 23.08
C PRO A 246 -15.86 2.90 23.90
N ASP A 247 -16.66 3.92 24.17
CA ASP A 247 -16.30 5.07 25.01
C ASP A 247 -15.13 5.93 24.50
N TYR A 248 -14.68 5.74 23.25
CA TYR A 248 -13.67 6.58 22.61
C TYR A 248 -14.17 7.03 21.22
N PRO A 249 -14.50 8.33 21.05
CA PRO A 249 -15.14 8.81 19.83
C PRO A 249 -14.33 8.59 18.56
N GLY A 250 -15.03 8.22 17.49
CA GLY A 250 -14.47 8.11 16.15
C GLY A 250 -14.35 6.68 15.64
N HIS A 251 -14.21 6.58 14.33
CA HIS A 251 -13.92 5.36 13.60
C HIS A 251 -12.46 5.37 13.13
N TYR A 252 -11.82 4.21 13.20
CA TYR A 252 -10.42 3.95 12.88
C TYR A 252 -10.35 2.74 11.95
N TRP A 253 -9.15 2.23 11.70
CA TRP A 253 -8.91 1.08 10.84
C TRP A 253 -8.16 -0.02 11.57
N THR A 254 -8.23 -1.24 11.05
CA THR A 254 -7.29 -2.30 11.40
C THR A 254 -5.96 -2.08 10.68
N THR A 255 -5.03 -3.00 10.85
CA THR A 255 -3.63 -2.89 10.40
C THR A 255 -3.44 -2.90 8.88
N GLY A 256 -4.47 -3.26 8.11
CA GLY A 256 -4.35 -3.44 6.67
C GLY A 256 -3.81 -4.83 6.34
N ASN A 257 -4.60 -5.86 6.63
CA ASN A 257 -4.20 -7.24 6.36
C ASN A 257 -4.00 -7.46 4.86
N THR A 258 -2.96 -8.21 4.51
CA THR A 258 -2.76 -8.75 3.17
C THR A 258 -3.32 -10.17 3.10
N LEU A 259 -3.40 -10.73 1.90
CA LEU A 259 -3.76 -12.13 1.69
C LEU A 259 -2.56 -13.08 1.78
N ASP A 260 -1.48 -12.68 2.46
CA ASP A 260 -0.33 -13.56 2.71
C ASP A 260 -0.78 -14.85 3.45
N VAL A 261 0.02 -15.89 3.31
CA VAL A 261 -0.24 -17.19 3.94
C VAL A 261 -0.11 -17.09 5.47
N PRO A 262 -0.82 -17.94 6.24
CA PRO A 262 -0.58 -18.07 7.67
C PRO A 262 0.90 -18.38 7.96
N GLY A 263 1.56 -17.53 8.76
CA GLY A 263 2.99 -17.63 9.08
C GLY A 263 3.93 -16.87 8.14
N GLY A 264 3.41 -16.20 7.10
CA GLY A 264 4.21 -15.32 6.23
C GLY A 264 4.62 -14.01 6.92
N ASP A 265 5.70 -13.40 6.44
CA ASP A 265 6.28 -12.17 7.02
C ASP A 265 5.45 -10.91 6.68
N TYR A 266 4.60 -10.99 5.66
CA TYR A 266 3.96 -9.85 5.01
C TYR A 266 2.45 -9.82 5.20
N GLN A 267 1.93 -10.47 6.24
CA GLN A 267 0.52 -10.44 6.62
C GLN A 267 0.00 -9.02 6.91
N ASP A 268 0.89 -8.10 7.26
CA ASP A 268 0.61 -6.69 7.48
C ASP A 268 1.18 -5.84 6.33
N ILE A 269 0.33 -4.98 5.76
CA ILE A 269 0.69 -4.15 4.61
C ILE A 269 1.93 -3.27 4.87
N ARG A 270 2.19 -2.86 6.12
CA ARG A 270 3.36 -2.05 6.47
C ARG A 270 4.67 -2.73 6.09
N HIS A 271 4.77 -4.04 6.32
CA HIS A 271 6.02 -4.77 6.13
C HIS A 271 6.37 -4.85 4.65
N ILE A 272 5.38 -5.19 3.81
CA ILE A 272 5.63 -5.33 2.37
C ILE A 272 5.90 -3.96 1.72
N ARG A 273 5.21 -2.89 2.13
CA ARG A 273 5.44 -1.54 1.58
C ARG A 273 6.87 -1.06 1.79
N VAL A 274 7.43 -1.28 2.98
CA VAL A 274 8.83 -0.94 3.30
C VAL A 274 9.81 -1.74 2.44
N ALA A 275 9.60 -3.06 2.32
CA ALA A 275 10.43 -3.92 1.48
C ALA A 275 10.37 -3.51 -0.02
N MET A 276 9.18 -3.20 -0.52
CA MET A 276 8.99 -2.72 -1.89
C MET A 276 9.66 -1.37 -2.13
N LYS A 277 9.62 -0.45 -1.16
CA LYS A 277 10.35 0.84 -1.25
C LYS A 277 11.86 0.62 -1.35
N ALA A 278 12.43 -0.23 -0.51
CA ALA A 278 13.84 -0.59 -0.58
C ALA A 278 14.20 -1.20 -1.95
N ALA A 279 13.39 -2.13 -2.45
CA ALA A 279 13.59 -2.75 -3.75
C ALA A 279 13.57 -1.73 -4.91
N ARG A 280 12.67 -0.74 -4.88
CA ARG A 280 12.64 0.36 -5.87
C ARG A 280 13.94 1.16 -5.91
N PHE A 281 14.50 1.49 -4.76
CA PHE A 281 15.79 2.20 -4.69
C PHE A 281 16.94 1.34 -5.21
N VAL A 282 17.04 0.10 -4.71
CA VAL A 282 18.13 -0.81 -5.07
C VAL A 282 18.14 -1.11 -6.56
N ARG A 283 16.98 -1.30 -7.19
CA ARG A 283 16.87 -1.53 -8.63
C ARG A 283 17.57 -0.42 -9.43
N ILE A 284 17.31 0.84 -9.11
CA ILE A 284 17.92 1.98 -9.82
C ILE A 284 19.43 2.06 -9.56
N ARG A 285 19.85 1.81 -8.31
CA ARG A 285 21.28 1.77 -7.95
C ARG A 285 22.02 0.63 -8.66
N ALA A 286 21.41 -0.54 -8.79
CA ALA A 286 21.98 -1.71 -9.43
C ALA A 286 22.13 -1.51 -10.94
N ILE A 287 21.14 -0.89 -11.60
CA ILE A 287 21.23 -0.53 -13.03
C ILE A 287 22.48 0.33 -13.30
N ALA A 288 22.77 1.30 -12.43
CA ALA A 288 23.94 2.16 -12.57
C ALA A 288 25.30 1.42 -12.40
N ARG A 289 25.29 0.15 -11.96
CA ARG A 289 26.50 -0.67 -11.78
C ARG A 289 26.69 -1.74 -12.85
N ILE A 290 25.74 -1.89 -13.78
CA ILE A 290 25.89 -2.83 -14.90
C ILE A 290 27.10 -2.42 -15.75
N ALA A 291 28.01 -3.38 -15.99
CA ALA A 291 29.26 -3.20 -16.73
C ALA A 291 30.22 -2.12 -16.16
N ASP A 292 30.05 -1.67 -14.92
CA ASP A 292 31.00 -0.77 -14.26
C ASP A 292 32.15 -1.57 -13.61
N ARG A 293 33.34 -1.53 -14.22
CA ARG A 293 34.55 -2.21 -13.70
C ARG A 293 34.96 -1.78 -12.29
N LYS A 294 34.46 -0.64 -11.78
CA LYS A 294 34.69 -0.23 -10.38
C LYS A 294 33.93 -1.12 -9.40
N PHE A 295 32.87 -1.79 -9.85
CA PHE A 295 32.18 -2.83 -9.11
C PHE A 295 32.72 -4.19 -9.55
N ASN A 296 33.63 -4.75 -8.76
CA ASN A 296 34.30 -6.02 -9.05
C ASN A 296 34.54 -6.82 -7.77
N SER A 297 35.07 -8.03 -7.92
CA SER A 297 35.28 -9.00 -6.84
C SER A 297 36.44 -8.72 -5.89
N THR A 298 37.15 -7.60 -6.05
CA THR A 298 38.17 -7.22 -5.05
C THR A 298 37.51 -6.80 -3.74
N PRO A 299 38.14 -7.07 -2.57
CA PRO A 299 37.56 -6.70 -1.27
C PRO A 299 37.24 -5.21 -1.16
N SER A 300 38.14 -4.34 -1.62
CA SER A 300 37.93 -2.88 -1.56
C SER A 300 36.75 -2.42 -2.44
N ALA A 301 36.59 -2.98 -3.63
CA ALA A 301 35.45 -2.65 -4.50
C ALA A 301 34.12 -3.18 -3.91
N THR A 302 34.15 -4.36 -3.28
CA THR A 302 32.97 -4.97 -2.64
C THR A 302 32.51 -4.13 -1.45
N GLU A 303 33.43 -3.68 -0.58
CA GLU A 303 33.08 -2.79 0.54
C GLU A 303 32.57 -1.42 0.07
N ALA A 304 33.18 -0.84 -0.97
CA ALA A 304 32.67 0.40 -1.57
C ALA A 304 31.25 0.21 -2.16
N ALA A 305 30.97 -0.96 -2.75
CA ALA A 305 29.65 -1.29 -3.28
C ALA A 305 28.61 -1.49 -2.17
N LYS A 306 28.96 -2.16 -1.07
CA LYS A 306 28.07 -2.26 0.12
C LYS A 306 27.64 -0.87 0.57
N ILE A 307 28.58 0.03 0.81
CA ILE A 307 28.28 1.42 1.21
C ILE A 307 27.36 2.12 0.21
N TYR A 308 27.59 1.91 -1.09
CA TYR A 308 26.76 2.47 -2.16
C TYR A 308 25.33 1.93 -2.15
N PHE A 309 25.11 0.64 -1.88
CA PHE A 309 23.77 0.07 -1.78
C PHE A 309 23.09 0.38 -0.44
N THR A 310 23.84 0.61 0.64
CA THR A 310 23.29 0.96 1.97
C THR A 310 22.77 2.41 2.05
N GLN A 311 23.18 3.29 1.13
CA GLN A 311 22.89 4.73 1.24
C GLN A 311 21.39 5.05 1.30
N ASP A 312 20.56 4.36 0.50
CA ASP A 312 19.12 4.61 0.47
C ASP A 312 18.43 3.99 1.69
N LEU A 313 18.93 2.87 2.22
CA LEU A 313 18.47 2.32 3.50
C LEU A 313 18.76 3.27 4.66
N ARG A 314 19.95 3.89 4.70
CA ARG A 314 20.28 4.94 5.68
C ARG A 314 19.36 6.16 5.57
N ARG A 315 18.86 6.46 4.38
CA ARG A 315 17.86 7.51 4.17
C ARG A 315 16.50 7.08 4.69
N MET A 316 16.06 5.86 4.41
CA MET A 316 14.82 5.29 4.97
C MET A 316 14.85 5.31 6.50
N ALA A 317 15.98 4.92 7.11
CA ALA A 317 16.15 4.95 8.56
C ALA A 317 16.07 6.35 9.21
N ARG A 318 16.10 7.42 8.40
CA ARG A 318 15.95 8.82 8.85
C ARG A 318 14.66 9.47 8.34
N THR A 319 13.85 8.74 7.59
CA THR A 319 12.60 9.26 7.00
C THR A 319 11.45 8.91 7.93
N GLY A 320 10.79 9.92 8.51
CA GLY A 320 9.78 9.75 9.54
C GLY A 320 10.35 9.88 10.96
N ASP A 321 9.47 9.85 11.97
CA ASP A 321 9.84 9.82 13.38
C ASP A 321 8.99 8.78 14.15
N PRO A 322 9.53 7.57 14.45
CA PRO A 322 10.87 7.09 14.09
C PRO A 322 11.02 6.85 12.58
N GLY A 323 12.24 6.54 12.13
CA GLY A 323 12.52 6.21 10.73
C GLY A 323 11.68 5.04 10.19
N GLU A 324 11.58 4.89 8.87
CA GLU A 324 10.84 3.79 8.23
C GLU A 324 11.38 2.40 8.59
N ILE A 325 12.69 2.32 8.80
CA ILE A 325 13.43 1.11 9.21
C ILE A 325 14.44 1.46 10.27
N LEU A 326 14.87 0.47 11.04
CA LEU A 326 16.05 0.57 11.88
C LEU A 326 17.28 0.92 11.03
N PRO A 327 18.26 1.65 11.59
CA PRO A 327 19.52 1.90 10.90
C PRO A 327 20.15 0.59 10.43
N PRO A 328 20.48 0.46 9.14
CA PRO A 328 21.01 -0.79 8.60
C PRO A 328 22.38 -1.11 9.21
N GLU A 329 22.57 -2.36 9.58
CA GLU A 329 23.82 -2.94 10.07
C GLU A 329 24.74 -3.32 8.89
N GLU A 330 25.99 -3.66 9.19
CA GLU A 330 26.96 -4.03 8.15
C GLU A 330 26.55 -5.29 7.38
N ASP A 331 25.94 -6.24 8.08
CA ASP A 331 25.51 -7.53 7.55
C ASP A 331 24.18 -7.48 6.77
N ASP A 332 23.44 -6.36 6.85
CA ASP A 332 22.18 -6.19 6.13
C ASP A 332 22.39 -6.09 4.61
N ILE A 333 23.62 -5.86 4.14
CA ILE A 333 23.98 -5.95 2.73
C ILE A 333 25.16 -6.89 2.53
N ARG A 334 24.91 -7.99 1.84
CA ARG A 334 25.93 -8.97 1.45
C ARG A 334 26.02 -9.07 -0.05
N ILE A 335 27.24 -9.03 -0.57
CA ILE A 335 27.52 -9.16 -2.00
C ILE A 335 28.29 -10.46 -2.20
N LYS A 336 27.78 -11.31 -3.07
CA LYS A 336 28.38 -12.59 -3.42
C LYS A 336 28.60 -12.64 -4.93
N TRP A 337 29.85 -12.80 -5.33
CA TRP A 337 30.21 -13.01 -6.73
C TRP A 337 30.02 -14.49 -7.06
N VAL A 338 29.10 -14.79 -7.98
CA VAL A 338 28.84 -16.15 -8.47
C VAL A 338 29.83 -16.49 -9.57
N THR A 339 30.05 -15.55 -10.49
CA THR A 339 31.08 -15.60 -11.53
C THR A 339 31.78 -14.24 -11.63
N ASN A 340 32.62 -14.05 -12.63
CA ASN A 340 33.20 -12.76 -12.96
C ASN A 340 32.19 -11.76 -13.58
N GLU A 341 31.03 -12.24 -14.01
CA GLU A 341 29.98 -11.46 -14.68
C GLU A 341 28.66 -11.45 -13.89
N GLU A 342 28.49 -12.38 -12.95
CA GLU A 342 27.29 -12.56 -12.16
C GLU A 342 27.53 -12.28 -10.67
N VAL A 343 26.69 -11.43 -10.10
CA VAL A 343 26.76 -11.00 -8.70
C VAL A 343 25.37 -11.03 -8.06
N GLU A 344 25.29 -11.59 -6.86
CA GLU A 344 24.11 -11.62 -6.01
C GLU A 344 24.28 -10.57 -4.90
N ILE A 345 23.24 -9.75 -4.69
CA ILE A 345 23.17 -8.77 -3.61
C ILE A 345 22.02 -9.17 -2.70
N TYR A 346 22.34 -9.56 -1.48
CA TYR A 346 21.37 -9.82 -0.43
C TYR A 346 21.15 -8.55 0.37
N MET A 347 19.89 -8.27 0.66
CA MET A 347 19.48 -7.09 1.43
C MET A 347 18.46 -7.50 2.50
N GLN A 348 18.63 -6.96 3.69
CA GLN A 348 17.68 -7.07 4.79
C GLN A 348 17.17 -5.67 5.15
N VAL A 349 15.88 -5.61 5.51
CA VAL A 349 15.23 -4.39 6.01
C VAL A 349 14.48 -4.75 7.27
N GLN A 350 14.63 -3.93 8.30
CA GLN A 350 13.99 -4.17 9.60
C GLN A 350 13.13 -2.95 9.97
N PRO A 351 11.80 -3.03 9.83
CA PRO A 351 10.90 -1.99 10.31
C PRO A 351 10.98 -1.81 11.84
N TYR A 352 10.59 -0.64 12.35
CA TYR A 352 10.42 -0.44 13.80
C TYR A 352 9.19 -1.16 14.34
N ASP A 353 9.25 -1.55 15.61
CA ASP A 353 8.10 -2.06 16.34
C ASP A 353 7.00 -0.99 16.42
N CYS A 354 5.77 -1.38 16.07
CA CYS A 354 4.61 -0.50 16.11
C CYS A 354 3.43 -1.25 16.75
N PRO A 355 3.19 -1.05 18.06
CA PRO A 355 2.25 -1.87 18.83
C PRO A 355 0.81 -1.58 18.43
N VAL A 356 0.10 -2.63 18.04
CA VAL A 356 -1.35 -2.61 17.71
C VAL A 356 -2.22 -3.23 18.80
N LYS A 357 -1.56 -3.84 19.81
CA LYS A 357 -2.18 -4.39 21.02
C LYS A 357 -1.31 -4.04 22.21
N ILE A 358 -1.92 -3.46 23.24
CA ILE A 358 -1.24 -3.03 24.47
C ILE A 358 -1.96 -3.63 25.67
N THR A 359 -1.22 -4.30 26.55
CA THR A 359 -1.73 -4.83 27.82
C THR A 359 -1.09 -4.06 28.97
N VAL A 360 -1.91 -3.46 29.84
CA VAL A 360 -1.43 -2.70 31.01
C VAL A 360 -1.79 -3.45 32.29
N TYR A 361 -0.78 -3.77 33.10
CA TYR A 361 -0.96 -4.37 34.42
C TYR A 361 -0.85 -3.30 35.50
N ILE A 362 -1.89 -3.15 36.32
CA ILE A 362 -1.92 -2.20 37.42
C ILE A 362 -1.97 -2.98 38.73
N SER A 363 -1.04 -2.69 39.65
CA SER A 363 -1.01 -3.25 41.00
C SER A 363 -1.03 -2.14 42.05
N VAL A 364 -1.67 -2.41 43.18
CA VAL A 364 -1.66 -1.50 44.33
C VAL A 364 -0.39 -1.74 45.13
N LYS A 365 0.50 -0.75 45.21
CA LYS A 365 1.67 -0.80 46.07
C LYS A 365 1.23 -0.57 47.52
N LYS A 366 1.49 -1.53 48.41
CA LYS A 366 1.38 -1.32 49.86
C LYS A 366 2.64 -0.58 50.34
N GLY A 367 2.47 0.59 50.96
CA GLY A 367 3.58 1.29 51.61
C GLY A 367 3.98 0.58 52.90
N GLU A 368 5.26 0.59 53.23
CA GLU A 368 5.68 0.30 54.61
C GLU A 368 5.19 1.46 55.49
N VAL A 369 4.46 1.13 56.55
CA VAL A 369 4.11 2.11 57.59
C VAL A 369 5.41 2.45 58.30
N ALA A 370 5.85 3.71 58.21
CA ALA A 370 7.08 4.21 58.85
C ALA A 370 7.05 4.07 60.37
#